data_AF-A0A4Q5Y1R8-F1
#
_entry.id   AF-A0A4Q5Y1R8-F1
#
_cell.length_a   1.000
_cell.length_b   1.000
_cell.length_c   1.000
_cell.angle_alpha   90.00
_cell.angle_beta   90.00
_cell.angle_gamma   90.00
#
_symmetry.space_group_name_H-M   'P 1'
#
loop_
_entity.id
_entity.type
_entity.pdbx_description
1 polymer ?
#
loop_
_entity_poly.entity_id
_entity_poly.type
_entity_poly.pdbx_seq_one_letter_code
_entity_poly.pdbx_strand_id
1 'polypeptide(L)'
;MTKYIAKSSNDVLSHCTCEGEIAAGPAQLDCPWCGCGWLISCMECRKAFTFARVIDIDRTYEDIVREDFSRRDVEASEDDIQESAEWMAEAFADLTVGDIVVYLDGAYLSVDTTNFTYDGWFAQHDFDRLPHAVALEQPNALNETLGDKEYWLERELVDEEP
;
A
#
# COMPACT_ATOMS: atom_id res chain seq x y z
N MET A 1 16.71 14.07 1.02
CA MET A 1 16.33 12.75 0.50
C MET A 1 14.89 12.51 0.87
N THR A 2 14.13 11.96 -0.06
CA THR A 2 12.68 11.73 0.09
C THR A 2 12.49 10.29 0.55
N LYS A 3 11.61 10.05 1.52
CA LYS A 3 11.27 8.69 1.96
C LYS A 3 10.35 8.07 0.92
N TYR A 4 10.65 6.85 0.53
CA TYR A 4 9.77 6.08 -0.35
C TYR A 4 9.87 4.61 -0.01
N ILE A 5 9.22 3.75 -0.80
CA ILE A 5 9.21 2.32 -0.55
C ILE A 5 9.67 1.52 -1.77
N ALA A 6 10.45 0.49 -1.51
CA ALA A 6 10.90 -0.47 -2.50
C ALA A 6 10.54 -1.88 -2.08
N LYS A 7 10.34 -2.77 -3.04
CA LYS A 7 10.02 -4.16 -2.76
C LYS A 7 11.09 -4.80 -1.87
N SER A 8 10.67 -5.41 -0.76
CA SER A 8 11.58 -5.99 0.23
C SER A 8 11.79 -7.50 0.05
N SER A 9 10.74 -8.27 -0.24
CA SER A 9 10.85 -9.73 -0.38
C SER A 9 9.84 -10.31 -1.36
N ASN A 10 9.93 -11.63 -1.58
CA ASN A 10 8.93 -12.42 -2.30
C ASN A 10 8.05 -13.23 -1.32
N ASP A 11 8.19 -12.98 -0.01
CA ASP A 11 7.48 -13.72 1.02
C ASP A 11 6.03 -13.29 1.02
N VAL A 12 5.11 -14.26 1.18
CA VAL A 12 3.65 -14.06 1.23
C VAL A 12 3.10 -13.31 0.00
N LEU A 13 2.36 -14.00 -0.88
CA LEU A 13 1.63 -13.40 -2.01
C LEU A 13 2.40 -12.31 -2.78
N SER A 14 3.45 -12.72 -3.50
CA SER A 14 4.20 -11.84 -4.39
C SER A 14 4.13 -12.33 -5.83
N HIS A 15 3.52 -11.53 -6.71
CA HIS A 15 3.51 -11.76 -8.15
C HIS A 15 4.67 -11.02 -8.85
N CYS A 16 5.21 -9.98 -8.20
CA CYS A 16 6.41 -9.28 -8.64
C CYS A 16 7.68 -10.07 -8.30
N THR A 17 8.62 -10.12 -9.24
CA THR A 17 9.97 -10.69 -9.03
C THR A 17 11.09 -9.67 -9.21
N CYS A 18 10.77 -8.39 -9.46
CA CYS A 18 11.77 -7.33 -9.53
C CYS A 18 12.49 -7.20 -8.18
N GLU A 19 13.80 -6.95 -8.21
CA GLU A 19 14.64 -6.80 -7.02
C GLU A 19 14.87 -5.31 -6.74
N GLY A 20 14.53 -4.86 -5.53
CA GLY A 20 14.78 -3.47 -5.09
C GLY A 20 13.98 -2.39 -5.83
N GLU A 21 13.06 -2.77 -6.71
CA GLU A 21 12.24 -1.84 -7.47
C GLU A 21 11.26 -1.08 -6.57
N ILE A 22 11.03 0.19 -6.89
CA ILE A 22 10.14 1.05 -6.10
C ILE A 22 8.66 0.72 -6.33
N ALA A 23 7.81 1.08 -5.36
CA ALA A 23 6.37 0.95 -5.54
C ALA A 23 5.83 1.95 -6.56
N ALA A 24 4.78 1.56 -7.29
CA ALA A 24 3.90 2.49 -7.98
C ALA A 24 3.12 3.35 -6.97
N GLY A 25 2.42 4.38 -7.45
CA GLY A 25 1.45 5.08 -6.62
C GLY A 25 0.39 4.11 -6.07
N PRO A 26 -0.28 4.45 -4.95
CA PRO A 26 -1.37 3.64 -4.43
C PRO A 26 -2.45 3.49 -5.52
N ALA A 27 -2.98 2.28 -5.66
CA ALA A 27 -4.06 1.99 -6.58
C ALA A 27 -5.14 1.22 -5.81
N GLN A 28 -6.03 1.96 -5.17
CA GLN A 28 -7.20 1.39 -4.55
C GLN A 28 -8.34 1.37 -5.58
N LEU A 29 -8.97 0.21 -5.73
CA LEU A 29 -10.18 0.02 -6.52
C LEU A 29 -11.32 -0.40 -5.58
N ASP A 30 -12.56 -0.31 -6.05
CA ASP A 30 -13.79 -0.68 -5.31
C ASP A 30 -13.92 -2.21 -5.04
N CYS A 31 -12.83 -2.98 -5.13
CA CYS A 31 -12.78 -4.40 -4.80
C CYS A 31 -11.72 -4.74 -3.74
N PRO A 32 -11.66 -4.12 -2.55
CA PRO A 32 -10.52 -4.29 -1.63
C PRO A 32 -10.14 -5.76 -1.36
N TRP A 33 -11.11 -6.67 -1.31
CA TRP A 33 -10.90 -8.13 -1.18
C TRP A 33 -10.11 -8.78 -2.32
N CYS A 34 -10.04 -8.16 -3.51
CA CYS A 34 -9.29 -8.65 -4.67
C CYS A 34 -7.78 -8.40 -4.55
N GLY A 35 -7.33 -7.69 -3.52
CA GLY A 35 -5.92 -7.33 -3.30
C GLY A 35 -5.60 -5.86 -3.52
N CYS A 36 -6.45 -5.10 -4.23
CA CYS A 36 -6.24 -3.66 -4.38
C CYS A 36 -6.26 -2.91 -3.04
N GLY A 37 -6.91 -3.50 -2.02
CA GLY A 37 -6.98 -2.97 -0.66
C GLY A 37 -5.77 -3.23 0.21
N TRP A 38 -4.85 -4.11 -0.19
CA TRP A 38 -3.85 -4.63 0.76
C TRP A 38 -2.56 -5.16 0.13
N LEU A 39 -2.40 -4.98 -1.18
CA LEU A 39 -1.16 -5.27 -1.90
C LEU A 39 -0.57 -4.00 -2.51
N ILE A 40 0.75 -4.01 -2.65
CA ILE A 40 1.53 -2.93 -3.24
C ILE A 40 1.82 -3.28 -4.69
N SER A 41 1.75 -2.30 -5.60
CA SER A 41 2.07 -2.51 -7.01
C SER A 41 3.51 -2.11 -7.32
N CYS A 42 4.22 -2.90 -8.13
CA CYS A 42 5.58 -2.58 -8.59
C CYS A 42 5.57 -1.50 -9.68
N MET A 43 6.47 -0.52 -9.59
CA MET A 43 6.60 0.54 -10.62
C MET A 43 7.03 -0.02 -11.99
N GLU A 44 7.85 -1.07 -12.00
CA GLU A 44 8.37 -1.68 -13.23
C GLU A 44 7.37 -2.63 -13.88
N CYS A 45 7.09 -3.76 -13.25
CA CYS A 45 6.33 -4.83 -13.88
C CYS A 45 4.82 -4.76 -13.63
N ARG A 46 4.36 -3.78 -12.82
CA ARG A 46 2.96 -3.58 -12.41
C ARG A 46 2.31 -4.75 -11.68
N LYS A 47 3.10 -5.76 -11.29
CA LYS A 47 2.63 -6.88 -10.49
C LYS A 47 2.64 -6.54 -9.00
N ALA A 48 1.69 -7.12 -8.30
CA ALA A 48 1.50 -6.91 -6.87
C ALA A 48 2.53 -7.67 -6.01
N PHE A 49 2.81 -7.13 -4.82
CA PHE A 49 3.62 -7.75 -3.76
C PHE A 49 3.19 -7.23 -2.39
N THR A 50 3.54 -7.97 -1.33
CA THR A 50 3.07 -7.69 0.03
C THR A 50 3.97 -6.74 0.81
N PHE A 51 5.29 -6.98 0.80
CA PHE A 51 6.22 -6.30 1.69
C PHE A 51 7.13 -5.31 0.97
N ALA A 52 7.11 -4.07 1.45
CA ALA A 52 8.02 -3.01 1.04
C ALA A 52 8.99 -2.67 2.17
N ARG A 53 10.15 -2.13 1.82
CA ARG A 53 11.11 -1.52 2.72
C ARG A 53 11.11 -0.02 2.47
N VAL A 54 11.10 0.76 3.54
CA VAL A 54 11.27 2.21 3.47
C VAL A 54 12.72 2.54 3.13
N ILE A 55 12.93 3.35 2.10
CA ILE A 55 14.24 3.76 1.58
C ILE A 55 14.30 5.27 1.41
N ASP A 56 15.52 5.80 1.38
CA ASP A 56 15.78 7.15 0.88
C ASP A 56 16.01 7.13 -0.63
N ILE A 57 15.42 8.09 -1.33
CA ILE A 57 15.66 8.32 -2.75
C ILE A 57 16.07 9.76 -3.03
N ASP A 58 16.81 9.94 -4.12
CA ASP A 58 17.27 11.25 -4.63
C ASP A 58 16.33 11.78 -5.73
N ARG A 59 15.03 11.83 -5.42
CA ARG A 59 13.94 12.28 -6.30
C ARG A 59 12.84 12.91 -5.46
N THR A 60 12.01 13.76 -6.06
CA THR A 60 10.81 14.28 -5.39
C THR A 60 9.62 13.34 -5.57
N TYR A 61 8.54 13.53 -4.81
CA TYR A 61 7.32 12.75 -5.00
C TYR A 61 6.69 13.03 -6.37
N GLU A 62 6.72 14.27 -6.83
CA GLU A 62 6.23 14.68 -8.15
C GLU A 62 6.99 13.96 -9.27
N ASP A 63 8.30 13.75 -9.13
CA ASP A 63 9.08 12.96 -10.11
C ASP A 63 8.61 11.51 -10.18
N ILE A 64 8.24 10.91 -9.04
CA ILE A 64 7.74 9.53 -8.97
C ILE A 64 6.36 9.45 -9.59
N VAL A 65 5.46 10.38 -9.23
CA VAL A 65 4.08 10.42 -9.72
C VAL A 65 4.04 10.63 -11.23
N ARG A 66 4.85 11.56 -11.77
CA ARG A 66 4.97 11.77 -13.22
C ARG A 66 5.44 10.51 -13.94
N GLU A 67 6.42 9.81 -13.39
CA GLU A 67 6.88 8.55 -13.95
C GLU A 67 5.78 7.48 -13.91
N ASP A 68 5.06 7.38 -12.80
CA ASP A 68 3.98 6.39 -12.66
C ASP A 68 2.88 6.59 -13.70
N PHE A 69 2.41 7.83 -13.86
CA PHE A 69 1.43 8.20 -14.87
C PHE A 69 1.94 7.96 -16.28
N SER A 70 3.17 8.38 -16.58
CA SER A 70 3.79 8.15 -17.90
C SER A 70 3.87 6.66 -18.24
N ARG A 71 4.24 5.80 -17.29
CA ARG A 71 4.30 4.34 -17.48
C ARG A 71 2.93 3.68 -17.60
N ARG A 72 1.84 4.37 -17.26
CA ARG A 72 0.45 3.91 -17.38
C ARG A 72 -0.24 4.45 -18.64
N ASP A 73 0.47 5.25 -19.45
CA ASP A 73 -0.11 6.01 -20.57
C ASP A 73 -1.33 6.86 -20.11
N VAL A 74 -1.24 7.45 -18.91
CA VAL A 74 -2.27 8.35 -18.36
C VAL A 74 -1.78 9.78 -18.47
N GLU A 75 -2.57 10.65 -19.10
CA GLU A 75 -2.35 12.09 -19.06
C GLU A 75 -2.82 12.60 -17.68
N ALA A 76 -1.89 13.10 -16.88
CA ALA A 76 -2.16 13.73 -15.59
C ALA A 76 -1.95 15.24 -15.70
N SER A 77 -2.83 16.01 -15.08
CA SER A 77 -2.64 17.45 -14.90
C SER A 77 -1.59 17.73 -13.82
N GLU A 78 -1.10 18.97 -13.75
CA GLU A 78 -0.21 19.36 -12.65
C GLU A 78 -0.92 19.31 -11.29
N ASP A 79 -2.24 19.53 -11.26
CA ASP A 79 -3.04 19.41 -10.03
C ASP A 79 -3.09 17.94 -9.56
N ASP A 80 -3.33 16.98 -10.47
CA ASP A 80 -3.30 15.53 -10.14
C ASP A 80 -1.93 15.10 -9.59
N ILE A 81 -0.85 15.65 -10.16
CA ILE A 81 0.53 15.37 -9.71
C ILE A 81 0.76 15.92 -8.31
N GLN A 82 0.33 17.15 -8.05
CA GLN A 82 0.50 17.82 -6.77
C GLN A 82 -0.30 17.13 -5.65
N GLU A 83 -1.57 16.83 -5.90
CA GLU A 83 -2.43 16.13 -4.93
C GLU A 83 -1.85 14.75 -4.56
N SER A 84 -1.38 14.00 -5.57
CA SER A 84 -0.74 12.70 -5.34
C SER A 84 0.57 12.83 -4.54
N ALA A 85 1.36 13.86 -4.81
CA ALA A 85 2.61 14.12 -4.10
C ALA A 85 2.39 14.55 -2.65
N GLU A 86 1.37 15.36 -2.38
CA GLU A 86 0.95 15.74 -1.02
C GLU A 86 0.47 14.55 -0.22
N TRP A 87 -0.37 13.70 -0.83
CA TRP A 87 -0.79 12.45 -0.22
C TRP A 87 0.40 11.55 0.11
N MET A 88 1.37 11.39 -0.80
CA MET A 88 2.59 10.62 -0.53
C MET A 88 3.40 11.22 0.62
N ALA A 89 3.51 12.55 0.68
CA ALA A 89 4.24 13.21 1.75
C ALA A 89 3.63 12.93 3.12
N GLU A 90 2.29 12.92 3.22
CA GLU A 90 1.57 12.54 4.43
C GLU A 90 1.71 11.05 4.74
N ALA A 91 1.46 10.18 3.76
CA ALA A 91 1.48 8.73 3.92
C ALA A 91 2.86 8.18 4.36
N PHE A 92 3.95 8.85 3.99
CA PHE A 92 5.31 8.47 4.38
C PHE A 92 5.87 9.29 5.55
N ALA A 93 5.14 10.28 6.10
CA ALA A 93 5.64 11.22 7.11
C ALA A 93 6.18 10.52 8.36
N ASP A 94 5.47 9.51 8.86
CA ASP A 94 5.77 8.84 10.12
C ASP A 94 6.60 7.55 9.98
N LEU A 95 6.90 7.13 8.74
CA LEU A 95 7.68 5.91 8.50
C LEU A 95 9.18 6.13 8.73
N THR A 96 9.90 5.12 9.21
CA THR A 96 11.36 5.19 9.39
C THR A 96 12.07 4.43 8.28
N VAL A 97 13.15 5.01 7.75
CA VAL A 97 14.00 4.34 6.75
C VAL A 97 14.52 3.03 7.31
N GLY A 98 14.38 1.95 6.54
CA GLY A 98 14.73 0.60 6.92
C GLY A 98 13.56 -0.26 7.38
N ASP A 99 12.44 0.34 7.80
CA ASP A 99 11.23 -0.38 8.23
C ASP A 99 10.67 -1.24 7.11
N ILE A 100 10.08 -2.38 7.49
CA ILE A 100 9.25 -3.18 6.60
C ILE A 100 7.82 -2.75 6.77
N VAL A 101 7.17 -2.40 5.66
CA VAL A 101 5.82 -1.85 5.64
C VAL A 101 4.94 -2.63 4.68
N VAL A 102 3.65 -2.52 4.92
CA VAL A 102 2.58 -3.08 4.10
C VAL A 102 1.58 -1.99 3.78
N TYR A 103 0.79 -2.20 2.74
CA TYR A 103 -0.36 -1.34 2.43
C TYR A 103 -1.63 -2.00 2.97
N LEU A 104 -2.49 -1.19 3.58
CA LEU A 104 -3.84 -1.59 3.96
C LEU A 104 -4.76 -0.38 3.87
N ASP A 105 -5.73 -0.46 2.98
CA ASP A 105 -6.89 0.43 2.87
C ASP A 105 -6.59 1.92 3.02
N GLY A 106 -5.66 2.42 2.19
CA GLY A 106 -5.26 3.84 2.20
C GLY A 106 -4.06 4.18 3.10
N ALA A 107 -3.53 3.23 3.87
CA ALA A 107 -2.42 3.47 4.78
C ALA A 107 -1.21 2.57 4.52
N TYR A 108 0.00 3.10 4.74
CA TYR A 108 1.21 2.29 4.89
C TYR A 108 1.49 2.07 6.37
N LEU A 109 1.59 0.80 6.76
CA LEU A 109 1.74 0.40 8.16
C LEU A 109 3.03 -0.40 8.33
N SER A 110 3.79 -0.13 9.39
CA SER A 110 4.91 -0.99 9.78
C SER A 110 4.41 -2.40 10.09
N VAL A 111 5.10 -3.43 9.60
CA VAL A 111 4.74 -4.83 9.82
C VAL A 111 4.72 -5.20 11.31
N ASP A 112 5.44 -4.43 12.14
CA ASP A 112 5.52 -4.61 13.59
C ASP A 112 4.40 -3.88 14.36
N THR A 113 3.47 -3.23 13.67
CA THR A 113 2.32 -2.55 14.30
C THR A 113 1.40 -3.56 14.98
N THR A 114 1.02 -3.27 16.23
CA THR A 114 0.16 -4.15 17.05
C THR A 114 -0.89 -3.33 17.80
N ASN A 115 -2.01 -3.98 18.15
CA ASN A 115 -3.09 -3.44 18.97
C ASN A 115 -3.54 -2.05 18.49
N PHE A 116 -4.01 -2.00 17.25
CA PHE A 116 -4.37 -0.75 16.61
C PHE A 116 -5.75 -0.84 15.97
N THR A 117 -6.42 0.30 15.95
CA THR A 117 -7.70 0.50 15.29
C THR A 117 -7.57 1.74 14.42
N TYR A 118 -8.06 1.69 13.19
CA TYR A 118 -8.11 2.86 12.32
C TYR A 118 -9.23 2.72 11.29
N ASP A 119 -9.69 3.87 10.79
CA ASP A 119 -10.63 3.94 9.68
C ASP A 119 -9.80 4.04 8.39
N GLY A 120 -9.92 3.03 7.54
CA GLY A 120 -9.34 3.03 6.21
C GLY A 120 -10.20 3.82 5.22
N TRP A 121 -9.87 3.70 3.93
CA TRP A 121 -10.67 4.32 2.88
C TRP A 121 -12.04 3.65 2.67
N PHE A 122 -12.15 2.35 2.93
CA PHE A 122 -13.36 1.56 2.69
C PHE A 122 -13.92 0.96 3.98
N ALA A 123 -13.06 0.61 4.93
CA ALA A 123 -13.48 -0.14 6.10
C ALA A 123 -12.79 0.31 7.40
N GLN A 124 -13.49 0.11 8.51
CA GLN A 124 -12.88 0.20 9.83
C GLN A 124 -12.09 -1.08 10.15
N HIS A 125 -10.88 -0.92 10.66
CA HIS A 125 -9.97 -2.01 10.96
C HIS A 125 -9.63 -2.04 12.45
N ASP A 126 -9.69 -3.23 13.05
CA ASP A 126 -9.32 -3.48 14.44
C ASP A 126 -8.50 -4.77 14.51
N PHE A 127 -7.22 -4.65 14.86
CA PHE A 127 -6.27 -5.75 14.80
C PHE A 127 -5.31 -5.77 16.00
N ASP A 128 -5.15 -6.96 16.58
CA ASP A 128 -4.04 -7.24 17.51
C ASP A 128 -2.68 -7.24 16.77
N ARG A 129 -2.65 -7.82 15.56
CA ARG A 129 -1.50 -7.86 14.64
C ARG A 129 -2.00 -7.75 13.20
N LEU A 130 -1.19 -7.14 12.33
CA LEU A 130 -1.48 -7.09 10.90
C LEU A 130 -1.63 -8.51 10.31
N PRO A 131 -2.67 -8.79 9.49
CA PRO A 131 -2.79 -10.05 8.76
C PRO A 131 -1.55 -10.38 7.92
N HIS A 132 -0.87 -9.36 7.39
CA HIS A 132 0.40 -9.51 6.66
C HIS A 132 1.51 -10.07 7.55
N ALA A 133 1.61 -9.58 8.78
CA ALA A 133 2.60 -10.05 9.75
C ALA A 133 2.30 -11.49 10.21
N VAL A 134 1.02 -11.80 10.46
CA VAL A 134 0.58 -13.17 10.78
C VAL A 134 0.92 -14.12 9.63
N ALA A 135 0.80 -13.66 8.39
CA ALA A 135 1.05 -14.50 7.22
C ALA A 135 2.51 -14.90 7.01
N LEU A 136 3.47 -14.22 7.64
CA LEU A 136 4.87 -14.69 7.69
C LEU A 136 5.01 -16.04 8.40
N GLU A 137 4.13 -16.31 9.37
CA GLU A 137 4.07 -17.55 10.13
C GLU A 137 3.00 -18.51 9.58
N GLN A 138 1.91 -17.95 9.04
CA GLN A 138 0.73 -18.67 8.54
C GLN A 138 0.36 -18.19 7.12
N PRO A 139 1.00 -18.70 6.06
CA PRO A 139 0.95 -18.11 4.71
C PRO A 139 -0.45 -17.84 4.13
N ASN A 140 -1.47 -18.58 4.56
CA ASN A 140 -2.83 -18.41 4.07
C ASN A 140 -3.62 -17.31 4.81
N ALA A 141 -3.19 -16.91 6.01
CA ALA A 141 -3.93 -16.01 6.89
C ALA A 141 -4.25 -14.66 6.22
N LEU A 142 -3.34 -14.17 5.38
CA LEU A 142 -3.54 -12.92 4.65
C LEU A 142 -4.74 -13.01 3.71
N ASN A 143 -4.81 -14.05 2.88
CA ASN A 143 -5.91 -14.23 1.93
C ASN A 143 -7.20 -14.71 2.61
N GLU A 144 -7.09 -15.49 3.69
CA GLU A 144 -8.25 -15.91 4.49
C GLU A 144 -8.92 -14.74 5.22
N THR A 145 -8.16 -13.70 5.58
CA THR A 145 -8.69 -12.50 6.24
C THR A 145 -9.05 -11.43 5.23
N LEU A 146 -8.05 -10.90 4.51
CA LEU A 146 -8.22 -9.75 3.64
C LEU A 146 -8.72 -10.11 2.23
N GLY A 147 -8.66 -11.39 1.86
CA GLY A 147 -9.31 -11.91 0.65
C GLY A 147 -10.78 -12.31 0.87
N ASP A 148 -11.26 -12.30 2.12
CA ASP A 148 -12.66 -12.56 2.44
C ASP A 148 -13.50 -11.31 2.20
N LYS A 149 -14.50 -11.41 1.33
CA LYS A 149 -15.41 -10.31 1.04
C LYS A 149 -16.26 -9.93 2.25
N GLU A 150 -16.64 -10.90 3.09
CA GLU A 150 -17.49 -10.66 4.25
C GLU A 150 -16.77 -9.78 5.28
N TYR A 151 -15.46 -9.99 5.48
CA TYR A 151 -14.61 -9.14 6.32
C TYR A 151 -14.78 -7.65 5.99
N TRP A 152 -14.71 -7.29 4.70
CA TRP A 152 -14.81 -5.91 4.23
C TRP A 152 -16.23 -5.36 4.36
N LEU A 153 -17.25 -6.12 3.95
CA LEU A 153 -18.65 -5.65 3.98
C LEU A 153 -19.17 -5.41 5.40
N GLU A 154 -18.79 -6.23 6.37
CA GLU A 154 -19.19 -6.04 7.77
C GLU A 154 -18.57 -4.79 8.41
N ARG A 155 -17.46 -4.32 7.84
CA ARG A 155 -16.64 -3.22 8.35
C ARG A 155 -16.72 -1.98 7.48
N GLU A 156 -17.53 -2.03 6.43
CA GLU A 156 -17.70 -0.94 5.47
C GLU A 156 -18.06 0.35 6.22
N LEU A 157 -17.28 1.39 5.96
CA LEU A 157 -17.60 2.72 6.47
C LEU A 157 -18.87 3.19 5.78
N VAL A 158 -19.82 3.71 6.55
CA VAL A 158 -21.01 4.31 5.98
C VAL A 158 -20.58 5.61 5.30
N ASP A 159 -20.83 5.74 4.00
CA ASP A 159 -20.62 7.01 3.29
C ASP A 159 -21.25 8.14 4.11
N GLU A 160 -20.44 9.10 4.56
CA GLU A 160 -21.00 10.33 5.11
C GLU A 160 -21.77 11.02 3.96
N GLU A 161 -23.08 11.21 4.13
CA GLU A 161 -23.85 12.00 3.17
C GLU A 161 -23.17 13.37 3.00
N PRO A 162 -22.91 13.82 1.76
CA PRO A 162 -22.21 15.08 1.48
C PRO A 162 -22.97 16.32 1.95
#